data_AF-A0A9D5T2V7-F1
#
_entry.id   AF-A0A9D5T2V7-F1
#
_cell.length_a   1.000
_cell.length_b   1.000
_cell.length_c   1.000
_cell.angle_alpha   90.00
_cell.angle_beta   90.00
_cell.angle_gamma   90.00
#
_symmetry.space_group_name_H-M   'P 1'
#
loop_
_entity.id
_entity.type
_entity.pdbx_description
1 polymer ?
#
loop_
_entity_poly.entity_id
_entity_poly.type
_entity_poly.pdbx_seq_one_letter_code
_entity_poly.pdbx_strand_id
1 'polypeptide(L)'
;MQTFSYKDYPLKIFGLPLFEKNQKLERLPDEVIEKVPSLEFFGKRCPGGRLCFRTDSEKITIKVKFKTLGPDAGMSVFSCQSFDVLKGTRPNLEFLGLVTGYNIQTYAFEGTFTKKKEMEDITIFLARNEIIDNIQIEIDDDATIEEPTPYKYKPIVFYGSSITEGGCCSNVKNAYTSILSNRLNADYICLGFSGSAKGELPMADFINTIDMSLFVFDYDHNAPDAEHLRKTHEPFFKRIREVHPYLPIVIMTMPKEKYDDENDERAAVIKQTYLNAVSNGDRNVYFIDGEEFYGSEERYLCSIDGVHPNSLGFMRMANIIEPTIRKILEIQE
;
A
#
# COMPACT_ATOMS: atom_id res chain seq x y z
N MET A 1 -27.31 2.14 -19.58
CA MET A 1 -25.97 1.82 -19.05
C MET A 1 -26.10 0.61 -18.15
N GLN A 2 -25.23 -0.38 -18.32
CA GLN A 2 -25.10 -1.49 -17.36
C GLN A 2 -24.46 -0.96 -16.09
N THR A 3 -24.89 -1.48 -14.93
CA THR A 3 -24.47 -0.97 -13.62
C THR A 3 -24.01 -2.12 -12.73
N PHE A 4 -22.84 -1.97 -12.11
CA PHE A 4 -22.20 -2.95 -11.25
C PHE A 4 -21.86 -2.35 -9.89
N SER A 5 -22.16 -3.07 -8.83
CA SER A 5 -21.57 -2.85 -7.51
C SER A 5 -20.12 -3.34 -7.49
N TYR A 6 -19.27 -2.76 -6.66
CA TYR A 6 -17.91 -3.27 -6.41
C TYR A 6 -17.84 -4.73 -5.92
N LYS A 7 -18.97 -5.31 -5.53
CA LYS A 7 -19.10 -6.72 -5.10
C LYS A 7 -19.50 -7.66 -6.23
N ASP A 8 -19.94 -7.12 -7.37
CA ASP A 8 -20.48 -7.93 -8.44
C ASP A 8 -19.36 -8.63 -9.22
N TYR A 9 -19.59 -9.87 -9.59
CA TYR A 9 -18.76 -10.55 -10.58
C TYR A 9 -18.97 -9.88 -11.96
N PRO A 10 -17.90 -9.63 -12.76
CA PRO A 10 -16.53 -10.13 -12.64
C PRO A 10 -15.51 -9.15 -12.03
N LEU A 11 -15.95 -8.12 -11.30
CA LEU A 11 -15.03 -7.16 -10.70
C LEU A 11 -14.21 -7.83 -9.58
N LYS A 12 -12.95 -7.40 -9.41
CA LYS A 12 -12.06 -7.89 -8.35
C LYS A 12 -11.54 -6.74 -7.49
N ILE A 13 -11.47 -6.99 -6.19
CA ILE A 13 -10.75 -6.14 -5.25
C ILE A 13 -9.42 -6.78 -4.93
N PHE A 14 -8.35 -6.03 -5.11
CA PHE A 14 -6.99 -6.39 -4.72
C PHE A 14 -6.50 -5.55 -3.54
N GLY A 15 -5.54 -6.10 -2.79
CA GLY A 15 -4.87 -5.43 -1.67
C GLY A 15 -5.67 -5.27 -0.38
N LEU A 16 -6.90 -5.82 -0.32
CA LEU A 16 -7.69 -5.94 0.91
C LEU A 16 -7.82 -7.42 1.29
N PRO A 17 -7.03 -7.93 2.26
CA PRO A 17 -6.80 -9.37 2.47
C PRO A 17 -8.06 -10.17 2.85
N LEU A 18 -9.12 -9.50 3.30
CA LEU A 18 -10.33 -10.15 3.81
C LEU A 18 -11.53 -10.00 2.87
N PHE A 19 -11.37 -9.24 1.77
CA PHE A 19 -12.50 -8.84 0.93
C PHE A 19 -13.24 -10.04 0.34
N GLU A 20 -12.53 -11.07 -0.13
CA GLU A 20 -13.15 -12.27 -0.69
C GLU A 20 -14.06 -12.97 0.34
N LYS A 21 -13.69 -12.93 1.62
CA LYS A 21 -14.45 -13.57 2.70
C LYS A 21 -15.60 -12.72 3.22
N ASN A 22 -15.40 -11.42 3.40
CA ASN A 22 -16.35 -10.57 4.13
C ASN A 22 -17.04 -9.49 3.28
N GLN A 23 -16.58 -9.26 2.05
CA GLN A 23 -17.08 -8.25 1.13
C GLN A 23 -17.08 -6.82 1.71
N LYS A 24 -16.15 -6.54 2.62
CA LYS A 24 -15.95 -5.24 3.27
C LYS A 24 -14.67 -4.58 2.74
N LEU A 25 -14.75 -3.29 2.46
CA LEU A 25 -13.62 -2.45 2.07
C LEU A 25 -12.80 -2.04 3.31
N GLU A 26 -12.09 -3.00 3.90
CA GLU A 26 -11.27 -2.81 5.11
C GLU A 26 -9.99 -3.65 5.05
N ARG A 27 -8.97 -3.24 5.81
CA ARG A 27 -7.65 -3.88 5.85
C ARG A 27 -7.46 -4.81 7.04
N LEU A 28 -8.17 -4.55 8.15
CA LEU A 28 -8.03 -5.30 9.39
C LEU A 28 -9.35 -5.96 9.80
N PRO A 29 -9.30 -7.17 10.36
CA PRO A 29 -10.46 -7.79 10.97
C PRO A 29 -10.74 -7.20 12.36
N ASP A 30 -11.99 -7.33 12.81
CA ASP A 30 -12.44 -6.79 14.11
C ASP A 30 -11.61 -7.36 15.27
N GLU A 31 -11.19 -8.64 15.21
CA GLU A 31 -10.40 -9.31 16.26
C GLU A 31 -9.00 -8.70 16.45
N VAL A 32 -8.42 -8.11 15.39
CA VAL A 32 -7.13 -7.40 15.49
C VAL A 32 -7.36 -6.02 16.08
N ILE A 33 -8.44 -5.34 15.68
CA ILE A 33 -8.81 -4.03 16.20
C ILE A 33 -9.09 -4.10 17.72
N GLU A 34 -9.77 -5.14 18.19
CA GLU A 34 -10.00 -5.35 19.63
C GLU A 34 -8.69 -5.46 20.43
N LYS A 35 -7.66 -6.07 19.85
CA LYS A 35 -6.33 -6.22 20.48
C LYS A 35 -5.46 -4.98 20.32
N VAL A 36 -5.66 -4.20 19.26
CA VAL A 36 -4.91 -2.99 18.95
C VAL A 36 -5.87 -1.84 18.60
N PRO A 37 -6.60 -1.27 19.58
CA PRO A 37 -7.67 -0.31 19.31
C PRO A 37 -7.22 0.98 18.61
N SER A 38 -5.94 1.35 18.73
CA SER A 38 -5.35 2.48 17.99
C SER A 38 -5.45 2.32 16.47
N LEU A 39 -5.68 1.10 15.98
CA LEU A 39 -5.85 0.81 14.56
C LEU A 39 -7.30 0.86 14.08
N GLU A 40 -8.30 1.13 14.93
CA GLU A 40 -9.71 1.04 14.53
C GLU A 40 -10.04 1.90 13.30
N PHE A 41 -9.69 3.19 13.35
CA PHE A 41 -9.96 4.10 12.25
C PHE A 41 -9.16 3.70 11.01
N PHE A 42 -7.86 3.44 11.18
CA PHE A 42 -6.95 3.16 10.07
C PHE A 42 -7.25 1.82 9.38
N GLY A 43 -7.61 0.80 10.15
CA GLY A 43 -7.96 -0.53 9.67
C GLY A 43 -9.19 -0.55 8.75
N LYS A 44 -10.08 0.45 8.88
CA LYS A 44 -11.29 0.61 8.07
C LYS A 44 -11.06 1.43 6.78
N ARG A 45 -9.84 1.92 6.54
CA ARG A 45 -9.46 2.66 5.32
C ARG A 45 -8.80 1.76 4.29
N CYS A 46 -8.74 2.22 3.04
CA CYS A 46 -8.31 1.41 1.90
C CYS A 46 -7.01 1.86 1.17
N PRO A 47 -5.97 2.41 1.83
CA PRO A 47 -4.69 2.58 1.14
C PRO A 47 -4.20 1.22 0.66
N GLY A 48 -3.78 1.17 -0.61
CA GLY A 48 -3.43 -0.09 -1.25
C GLY A 48 -4.61 -0.98 -1.62
N GLY A 49 -5.86 -0.52 -1.53
CA GLY A 49 -7.00 -1.18 -2.18
C GLY A 49 -7.08 -0.81 -3.67
N ARG A 50 -7.45 -1.76 -4.52
CA ARG A 50 -7.70 -1.53 -5.96
C ARG A 50 -8.95 -2.28 -6.42
N LEU A 51 -9.82 -1.62 -7.16
CA LEU A 51 -10.94 -2.24 -7.89
C LEU A 51 -10.55 -2.41 -9.36
N CYS A 52 -10.61 -3.63 -9.86
CA CYS A 52 -10.10 -3.99 -11.19
C CYS A 52 -11.11 -4.82 -11.98
N PHE A 53 -11.19 -4.55 -13.29
CA PHE A 53 -11.99 -5.29 -14.27
C PHE A 53 -11.46 -5.03 -15.68
N ARG A 54 -11.95 -5.77 -16.67
CA ARG A 54 -11.73 -5.49 -18.10
C ARG A 54 -13.03 -5.13 -18.76
N THR A 55 -13.04 -4.17 -19.68
CA THR A 55 -14.23 -3.84 -20.47
C THR A 55 -13.89 -3.28 -21.84
N ASP A 56 -14.74 -3.55 -22.83
CA ASP A 56 -14.70 -2.90 -24.14
C ASP A 56 -15.55 -1.61 -24.22
N SER A 57 -16.20 -1.20 -23.13
CA SER A 57 -16.99 0.03 -23.03
C SER A 57 -16.20 1.26 -23.47
N GLU A 58 -16.82 2.16 -24.24
CA GLU A 58 -16.19 3.44 -24.59
C GLU A 58 -16.27 4.39 -23.39
N LYS A 59 -17.41 4.40 -22.70
CA LYS A 59 -17.65 5.24 -21.51
C LYS A 59 -17.66 4.41 -20.24
N ILE A 60 -16.96 4.91 -19.22
CA ILE A 60 -16.93 4.30 -17.89
C ILE A 60 -17.25 5.39 -16.88
N THR A 61 -18.33 5.24 -16.13
CA THR A 61 -18.68 6.13 -15.01
C THR A 61 -18.42 5.40 -13.70
N ILE A 62 -17.76 6.08 -12.77
CA ILE A 62 -17.47 5.56 -11.44
C ILE A 62 -18.12 6.50 -10.43
N LYS A 63 -19.07 5.97 -9.66
CA LYS A 63 -19.76 6.70 -8.60
C LYS A 63 -19.27 6.19 -7.27
N VAL A 64 -18.92 7.10 -6.36
CA VAL A 64 -18.38 6.75 -5.06
C VAL A 64 -19.12 7.47 -3.95
N LYS A 65 -19.15 6.85 -2.79
CA LYS A 65 -19.67 7.44 -1.57
C LYS A 65 -18.77 7.09 -0.39
N PHE A 66 -18.43 8.08 0.43
CA PHE A 66 -17.72 7.90 1.69
C PHE A 66 -18.67 7.76 2.87
N LYS A 67 -18.21 7.11 3.94
CA LYS A 67 -18.85 7.10 5.27
C LYS A 67 -18.30 8.20 6.19
N THR A 68 -17.06 8.60 5.98
CA THR A 68 -16.36 9.60 6.77
C THR A 68 -15.87 10.72 5.87
N LEU A 69 -15.63 11.89 6.45
CA LEU A 69 -14.84 12.95 5.86
C LEU A 69 -13.91 13.52 6.92
N GLY A 70 -12.62 13.57 6.61
CA GLY A 70 -11.60 14.09 7.49
C GLY A 70 -10.45 14.69 6.69
N PRO A 71 -10.08 15.97 6.92
CA PRO A 71 -8.87 16.51 6.34
C PRO A 71 -7.63 15.82 6.91
N ASP A 72 -6.66 15.56 6.04
CA ASP A 72 -5.29 15.21 6.43
C ASP A 72 -4.41 16.45 6.14
N ALA A 73 -3.82 17.03 7.19
CA ALA A 73 -3.21 18.36 7.17
C ALA A 73 -2.02 18.49 6.21
N GLY A 74 -1.46 17.39 5.72
CA GLY A 74 -0.36 17.37 4.74
C GLY A 74 -0.78 16.97 3.32
N MET A 75 -2.06 16.73 3.05
CA MET A 75 -2.50 16.11 1.80
C MET A 75 -3.60 16.91 1.10
N SER A 76 -3.45 17.07 -0.21
CA SER A 76 -4.50 17.66 -1.05
C SER A 76 -5.72 16.72 -1.14
N VAL A 77 -6.89 17.24 -1.53
CA VAL A 77 -8.09 16.42 -1.80
C VAL A 77 -7.80 15.33 -2.85
N PHE A 78 -6.91 15.60 -3.80
CA PHE A 78 -6.46 14.61 -4.80
C PHE A 78 -5.67 13.47 -4.18
N SER A 79 -4.89 13.79 -3.16
CA SER A 79 -4.03 12.84 -2.47
C SER A 79 -4.81 11.95 -1.48
N CYS A 80 -5.78 12.52 -0.77
CA CYS A 80 -6.43 11.85 0.36
C CYS A 80 -7.81 11.25 0.03
N GLN A 81 -8.57 11.87 -0.88
CA GLN A 81 -10.00 11.58 -1.10
C GLN A 81 -10.35 11.25 -2.56
N SER A 82 -9.38 11.18 -3.46
CA SER A 82 -9.65 10.79 -4.85
C SER A 82 -9.35 9.32 -5.12
N PHE A 83 -9.95 8.83 -6.20
CA PHE A 83 -9.64 7.54 -6.78
C PHE A 83 -8.90 7.76 -8.10
N ASP A 84 -7.73 7.14 -8.25
CA ASP A 84 -6.99 7.17 -9.52
C ASP A 84 -7.53 6.13 -10.47
N VAL A 85 -7.91 6.53 -11.68
CA VAL A 85 -8.40 5.62 -12.72
C VAL A 85 -7.34 5.46 -13.79
N LEU A 86 -6.91 4.22 -13.99
CA LEU A 86 -5.92 3.86 -14.99
C LEU A 86 -6.47 2.78 -15.91
N LYS A 87 -5.98 2.77 -17.15
CA LYS A 87 -6.23 1.68 -18.09
C LYS A 87 -4.94 1.01 -18.55
N GLY A 88 -5.07 -0.18 -19.13
CA GLY A 88 -3.97 -0.94 -19.69
C GLY A 88 -3.39 -1.97 -18.71
N THR A 89 -2.41 -2.74 -19.20
CA THR A 89 -1.80 -3.82 -18.43
C THR A 89 -0.51 -3.36 -17.76
N ARG A 90 -0.24 -3.89 -16.56
CA ARG A 90 1.00 -3.62 -15.82
C ARG A 90 2.21 -4.15 -16.61
N PRO A 91 3.34 -3.43 -16.69
CA PRO A 91 3.63 -2.15 -16.02
C PRO A 91 3.20 -0.89 -16.82
N ASN A 92 2.56 -1.05 -17.99
CA ASN A 92 2.25 0.00 -18.96
C ASN A 92 0.87 0.62 -18.73
N LEU A 93 0.62 1.13 -17.53
CA LEU A 93 -0.64 1.79 -17.19
C LEU A 93 -0.69 3.21 -17.77
N GLU A 94 -1.85 3.59 -18.31
CA GLU A 94 -2.18 4.95 -18.76
C GLU A 94 -3.18 5.58 -17.80
N PHE A 95 -2.94 6.83 -17.40
CA PHE A 95 -3.83 7.55 -16.49
C PHE A 95 -5.03 8.14 -17.24
N LEU A 96 -6.25 7.74 -16.86
CA LEU A 96 -7.49 8.27 -17.42
C LEU A 96 -7.98 9.51 -16.68
N GLY A 97 -7.79 9.57 -15.36
CA GLY A 97 -8.18 10.72 -14.55
C GLY A 97 -8.49 10.37 -13.10
N LEU A 98 -9.10 11.33 -12.41
CA LEU A 98 -9.51 11.20 -11.01
C LEU A 98 -11.03 11.15 -10.91
N VAL A 99 -11.54 10.28 -10.04
CA VAL A 99 -12.87 10.44 -9.44
C VAL A 99 -12.68 11.23 -8.17
N THR A 100 -13.21 12.46 -8.11
CA THR A 100 -12.97 13.38 -6.99
C THR A 100 -14.12 14.35 -6.77
N GLY A 101 -14.40 14.67 -5.51
CA GLY A 101 -15.42 15.65 -5.14
C GLY A 101 -14.96 17.11 -5.21
N TYR A 102 -13.66 17.37 -5.39
CA TYR A 102 -12.98 18.70 -5.37
C TYR A 102 -13.14 19.54 -4.09
N ASN A 103 -14.16 19.27 -3.28
CA ASN A 103 -14.37 19.84 -1.96
C ASN A 103 -14.30 18.72 -0.93
N ILE A 104 -13.49 18.93 0.11
CA ILE A 104 -13.21 17.97 1.18
C ILE A 104 -14.45 17.55 1.99
N GLN A 105 -15.54 18.32 1.87
CA GLN A 105 -16.84 18.08 2.49
C GLN A 105 -17.80 17.26 1.61
N THR A 106 -17.34 16.74 0.47
CA THR A 106 -18.17 16.00 -0.49
C THR A 106 -18.18 14.51 -0.21
N TYR A 107 -19.32 13.98 0.25
CA TYR A 107 -19.49 12.55 0.55
C TYR A 107 -19.70 11.68 -0.68
N ALA A 108 -20.35 12.19 -1.73
CA ALA A 108 -20.71 11.43 -2.92
C ALA A 108 -20.39 12.22 -4.18
N PHE A 109 -19.72 11.58 -5.12
CA PHE A 109 -19.27 12.18 -6.37
C PHE A 109 -19.04 11.10 -7.42
N GLU A 110 -18.86 11.52 -8.66
CA GLU A 110 -18.65 10.62 -9.79
C GLU A 110 -17.62 11.18 -10.77
N GLY A 111 -17.04 10.29 -11.58
CA GLY A 111 -16.19 10.64 -12.70
C GLY A 111 -16.54 9.77 -13.90
N THR A 112 -16.63 10.39 -15.08
CA THR A 112 -16.86 9.68 -16.35
C THR A 112 -15.62 9.80 -17.23
N PHE A 113 -15.17 8.68 -17.78
CA PHE A 113 -13.97 8.59 -18.60
C PHE A 113 -14.31 7.96 -19.94
N THR A 114 -13.58 8.40 -20.97
CA THR A 114 -13.71 7.86 -22.33
C THR A 114 -12.42 7.15 -22.72
N LYS A 115 -12.53 5.93 -23.24
CA LYS A 115 -11.43 5.16 -23.84
C LYS A 115 -11.83 4.66 -25.23
N LYS A 116 -10.94 3.93 -25.90
CA LYS A 116 -11.31 3.27 -27.16
C LYS A 116 -12.29 2.13 -26.89
N LYS A 117 -13.16 1.81 -27.85
CA LYS A 117 -14.08 0.67 -27.80
C LYS A 117 -13.35 -0.66 -28.05
N GLU A 118 -12.40 -0.97 -27.19
CA GLU A 118 -11.53 -2.14 -27.20
C GLU A 118 -11.44 -2.72 -25.77
N MET A 119 -11.28 -4.04 -25.65
CA MET A 119 -11.20 -4.70 -24.35
C MET A 119 -9.90 -4.33 -23.62
N GLU A 120 -9.99 -3.50 -22.57
CA GLU A 120 -8.85 -3.01 -21.81
C GLU A 120 -9.04 -3.24 -20.31
N ASP A 121 -7.95 -3.50 -19.58
CA ASP A 121 -7.92 -3.49 -18.12
C ASP A 121 -8.18 -2.09 -17.59
N ILE A 122 -9.00 -1.99 -16.55
CA ILE A 122 -9.27 -0.80 -15.77
C ILE A 122 -8.85 -1.09 -14.34
N THR A 123 -7.99 -0.23 -13.79
CA THR A 123 -7.55 -0.27 -12.39
C THR A 123 -7.94 1.03 -11.71
N ILE A 124 -8.76 0.94 -10.66
CA ILE A 124 -9.18 2.06 -9.84
C ILE A 124 -8.47 1.93 -8.48
N PHE A 125 -7.49 2.78 -8.21
CA PHE A 125 -6.90 2.84 -6.87
C PHE A 125 -7.89 3.50 -5.91
N LEU A 126 -8.13 2.86 -4.77
CA LEU A 126 -9.10 3.34 -3.79
C LEU A 126 -8.52 4.51 -2.97
N ALA A 127 -9.40 5.41 -2.55
CA ALA A 127 -9.01 6.55 -1.72
C ALA A 127 -8.33 6.10 -0.42
N ARG A 128 -7.29 6.83 -0.02
CA ARG A 128 -6.49 6.52 1.17
C ARG A 128 -7.21 6.86 2.48
N ASN A 129 -7.82 8.05 2.56
CA ASN A 129 -8.02 8.70 3.85
C ASN A 129 -9.39 8.45 4.49
N GLU A 130 -10.37 8.04 3.69
CA GLU A 130 -11.75 7.87 4.14
C GLU A 130 -12.17 6.40 4.19
N ILE A 131 -13.17 6.13 5.03
CA ILE A 131 -13.92 4.89 4.99
C ILE A 131 -14.88 4.97 3.80
N ILE A 132 -14.77 4.02 2.88
CA ILE A 132 -15.61 3.95 1.67
C ILE A 132 -16.93 3.27 2.02
N ASP A 133 -18.04 3.90 1.65
CA ASP A 133 -19.40 3.34 1.79
C ASP A 133 -19.75 2.47 0.60
N ASN A 134 -19.61 3.03 -0.60
CA ASN A 134 -20.04 2.38 -1.82
C ASN A 134 -19.21 2.83 -3.02
N ILE A 135 -19.07 1.93 -4.00
CA ILE A 135 -18.53 2.20 -5.32
C ILE A 135 -19.45 1.51 -6.33
N GLN A 136 -19.83 2.24 -7.38
CA GLN A 136 -20.64 1.73 -8.48
C GLN A 136 -19.96 2.06 -9.80
N ILE A 137 -19.95 1.10 -10.70
CA ILE A 137 -19.39 1.21 -12.04
C ILE A 137 -20.54 1.18 -13.04
N GLU A 138 -20.53 2.10 -14.00
CA GLU A 138 -21.45 2.09 -15.13
C GLU A 138 -20.67 2.01 -16.44
N ILE A 139 -21.14 1.16 -17.35
CA ILE A 139 -20.58 0.96 -18.68
C ILE A 139 -21.71 1.03 -19.73
N ASP A 140 -21.34 1.09 -21.01
CA ASP A 140 -22.28 1.09 -22.13
C ASP A 140 -23.16 -0.19 -22.14
N ASP A 141 -24.39 -0.08 -22.63
CA ASP A 141 -25.37 -1.19 -22.57
C ASP A 141 -24.98 -2.40 -23.43
N ASP A 142 -24.19 -2.17 -24.49
CA ASP A 142 -23.71 -3.19 -25.41
C ASP A 142 -22.27 -3.65 -25.11
N ALA A 143 -21.64 -3.11 -24.06
CA ALA A 143 -20.29 -3.47 -23.65
C ALA A 143 -20.25 -4.78 -22.85
N THR A 144 -19.11 -5.44 -22.90
CA THR A 144 -18.78 -6.61 -22.08
C THR A 144 -17.89 -6.19 -20.91
N ILE A 145 -18.06 -6.87 -19.77
CA ILE A 145 -17.16 -6.78 -18.62
C ILE A 145 -16.57 -8.18 -18.32
N GLU A 146 -15.27 -8.25 -18.08
CA GLU A 146 -14.51 -9.46 -17.80
C GLU A 146 -13.68 -9.31 -16.52
N GLU A 147 -13.19 -10.44 -15.99
CA GLU A 147 -12.21 -10.40 -14.91
C GLU A 147 -10.94 -9.66 -15.36
N PRO A 148 -10.26 -8.94 -14.44
CA PRO A 148 -9.03 -8.26 -14.78
C PRO A 148 -7.92 -9.25 -15.13
N THR A 149 -6.94 -8.80 -15.91
CA THR A 149 -5.70 -9.53 -16.11
C THR A 149 -5.08 -9.79 -14.72
N PRO A 150 -4.73 -11.04 -14.36
CA PRO A 150 -4.22 -11.35 -13.03
C PRO A 150 -2.86 -10.71 -12.78
N TYR A 151 -2.50 -10.56 -11.51
CA TYR A 151 -1.12 -10.26 -11.13
C TYR A 151 -0.23 -11.48 -11.37
N LYS A 152 1.04 -11.22 -11.70
CA LYS A 152 2.04 -12.28 -11.90
C LYS A 152 2.39 -12.98 -10.59
N TYR A 153 2.50 -12.19 -9.51
CA TYR A 153 2.89 -12.67 -8.19
C TYR A 153 1.79 -12.44 -7.15
N LYS A 154 1.76 -13.33 -6.16
CA LYS A 154 1.01 -13.14 -4.91
C LYS A 154 1.39 -11.82 -4.23
N PRO A 155 0.54 -11.31 -3.32
CA PRO A 155 0.77 -10.02 -2.70
C PRO A 155 2.13 -9.89 -2.00
N ILE A 156 2.76 -8.73 -2.17
CA ILE A 156 3.77 -8.23 -1.25
C ILE A 156 3.06 -7.55 -0.08
N VAL A 157 3.36 -7.97 1.15
CA VAL A 157 2.76 -7.36 2.35
C VAL A 157 3.74 -6.33 2.91
N PHE A 158 3.32 -5.08 2.99
CA PHE A 158 4.08 -3.99 3.61
C PHE A 158 3.47 -3.66 4.98
N TYR A 159 4.23 -3.77 6.06
CA TYR A 159 3.80 -3.31 7.39
C TYR A 159 4.69 -2.15 7.84
N GLY A 160 4.06 -1.00 8.14
CA GLY A 160 4.85 0.17 8.44
C GLY A 160 4.11 1.44 8.82
N SER A 161 4.79 2.57 8.64
CA SER A 161 4.38 3.86 9.19
C SER A 161 3.34 4.62 8.35
N SER A 162 3.13 5.90 8.66
CA SER A 162 2.42 6.85 7.78
C SER A 162 3.01 6.89 6.37
N ILE A 163 4.33 6.67 6.24
CA ILE A 163 5.04 6.66 4.95
C ILE A 163 4.60 5.45 4.12
N THR A 164 4.57 4.26 4.70
CA THR A 164 4.04 3.05 4.07
C THR A 164 2.57 3.21 3.68
N GLU A 165 1.80 3.93 4.49
CA GLU A 165 0.40 4.26 4.20
C GLU A 165 0.23 5.26 3.04
N GLY A 166 1.32 5.91 2.59
CA GLY A 166 1.30 6.91 1.53
C GLY A 166 1.20 8.37 2.00
N GLY A 167 1.45 8.67 3.27
CA GLY A 167 1.65 10.05 3.74
C GLY A 167 3.01 10.59 3.24
N CYS A 168 3.10 11.62 2.40
CA CYS A 168 2.06 12.46 1.79
C CYS A 168 2.20 12.48 0.25
N CYS A 169 1.95 11.34 -0.39
CA CYS A 169 2.05 11.19 -1.83
C CYS A 169 1.03 12.08 -2.56
N SER A 170 1.36 12.62 -3.74
CA SER A 170 0.42 13.49 -4.48
C SER A 170 -0.89 12.81 -4.88
N ASN A 171 -0.86 11.49 -5.12
CA ASN A 171 -2.00 10.61 -5.35
C ASN A 171 -1.62 9.20 -4.87
N VAL A 172 -2.58 8.34 -4.57
CA VAL A 172 -2.32 7.00 -4.01
C VAL A 172 -1.45 6.12 -4.91
N LYS A 173 -1.51 6.32 -6.24
CA LYS A 173 -0.61 5.64 -7.19
C LYS A 173 0.87 6.05 -7.07
N ASN A 174 1.19 7.15 -6.39
CA ASN A 174 2.55 7.66 -6.19
C ASN A 174 3.23 7.14 -4.93
N ALA A 175 2.53 6.40 -4.05
CA ALA A 175 3.18 5.72 -2.93
C ALA A 175 4.20 4.68 -3.44
N TYR A 176 5.31 4.48 -2.73
CA TYR A 176 6.36 3.55 -3.17
C TYR A 176 5.82 2.12 -3.36
N THR A 177 4.88 1.69 -2.52
CA THR A 177 4.20 0.39 -2.59
C THR A 177 3.42 0.23 -3.90
N SER A 178 2.68 1.26 -4.31
CA SER A 178 1.94 1.32 -5.58
C SER A 178 2.88 1.29 -6.79
N ILE A 179 3.98 2.05 -6.74
CA ILE A 179 4.99 2.10 -7.82
C ILE A 179 5.62 0.71 -8.00
N LEU A 180 6.05 0.07 -6.91
CA LEU A 180 6.65 -1.26 -6.94
C LEU A 180 5.68 -2.30 -7.49
N SER A 181 4.42 -2.31 -7.02
CA SER A 181 3.39 -3.22 -7.51
C SER A 181 3.22 -3.14 -9.03
N ASN A 182 3.12 -1.92 -9.58
CA ASN A 182 2.99 -1.73 -11.02
C ASN A 182 4.24 -2.24 -11.77
N ARG A 183 5.44 -1.85 -11.35
CA ARG A 183 6.70 -2.20 -12.03
C ARG A 183 7.06 -3.69 -11.97
N LEU A 184 6.58 -4.39 -10.94
CA LEU A 184 6.86 -5.80 -10.69
C LEU A 184 5.73 -6.72 -11.14
N ASN A 185 4.57 -6.16 -11.51
CA ASN A 185 3.33 -6.89 -11.75
C ASN A 185 2.98 -7.84 -10.58
N ALA A 186 3.22 -7.39 -9.35
CA ALA A 186 2.90 -8.09 -8.12
C ALA A 186 1.72 -7.41 -7.43
N ASP A 187 0.79 -8.19 -6.88
CA ASP A 187 -0.22 -7.61 -5.99
C ASP A 187 0.47 -7.04 -4.72
N TYR A 188 -0.22 -6.21 -3.96
CA TYR A 188 0.28 -5.76 -2.65
C TYR A 188 -0.81 -5.44 -1.65
N ILE A 189 -0.49 -5.64 -0.38
CA ILE A 189 -1.31 -5.25 0.77
C ILE A 189 -0.52 -4.20 1.56
N CYS A 190 -1.15 -3.04 1.78
CA CYS A 190 -0.58 -1.96 2.57
C CYS A 190 -1.12 -1.99 4.00
N LEU A 191 -0.33 -2.50 4.94
CA LEU A 191 -0.57 -2.42 6.38
C LEU A 191 0.24 -1.27 7.00
N GLY A 192 0.27 -0.12 6.31
CA GLY A 192 0.79 1.13 6.83
C GLY A 192 -0.25 1.85 7.68
N PHE A 193 0.11 2.31 8.88
CA PHE A 193 -0.83 2.97 9.79
C PHE A 193 -0.22 4.24 10.38
N SER A 194 -0.74 5.41 10.00
CA SER A 194 -0.23 6.70 10.49
C SER A 194 -0.21 6.76 12.03
N GLY A 195 0.99 6.93 12.58
CA GLY A 195 1.22 7.01 14.04
C GLY A 195 0.95 5.72 14.84
N SER A 196 0.53 4.61 14.20
CA SER A 196 -0.16 3.50 14.89
C SER A 196 0.33 2.08 14.55
N ALA A 197 1.47 1.93 13.89
CA ALA A 197 2.15 0.64 13.68
C ALA A 197 3.47 0.61 14.48
N LYS A 198 3.52 -0.11 15.60
CA LYS A 198 4.67 -0.06 16.53
C LYS A 198 5.23 -1.44 16.88
N GLY A 199 5.03 -2.44 16.03
CA GLY A 199 5.55 -3.79 16.26
C GLY A 199 4.67 -4.61 17.22
N GLU A 200 3.35 -4.39 17.18
CA GLU A 200 2.40 -5.16 17.99
C GLU A 200 2.34 -6.62 17.52
N LEU A 201 2.59 -7.59 18.40
CA LEU A 201 2.53 -9.01 18.04
C LEU A 201 1.18 -9.49 17.46
N PRO A 202 0.01 -8.95 17.86
CA PRO A 202 -1.26 -9.25 17.17
C PRO A 202 -1.25 -8.91 15.67
N MET A 203 -0.46 -7.91 15.25
CA MET A 203 -0.28 -7.61 13.83
C MET A 203 0.57 -8.66 13.12
N ALA A 204 1.64 -9.16 13.77
CA ALA A 204 2.42 -10.28 13.23
C ALA A 204 1.55 -11.54 13.08
N ASP A 205 0.70 -11.83 14.08
CA ASP A 205 -0.24 -12.94 14.04
C ASP A 205 -1.22 -12.83 12.87
N PHE A 206 -1.73 -11.63 12.61
CA PHE A 206 -2.60 -11.38 11.46
C PHE A 206 -1.85 -11.53 10.12
N ILE A 207 -0.67 -10.92 10.00
CA ILE A 207 0.18 -11.03 8.80
C ILE A 207 0.47 -12.50 8.48
N ASN A 208 0.72 -13.33 9.49
CA ASN A 208 0.95 -14.76 9.32
C ASN A 208 -0.24 -15.52 8.68
N THR A 209 -1.45 -14.95 8.70
CA THR A 209 -2.63 -15.55 8.05
C THR A 209 -2.75 -15.22 6.55
N ILE A 210 -1.94 -14.30 6.04
CA ILE A 210 -1.99 -13.82 4.66
C ILE A 210 -1.05 -14.66 3.79
N ASP A 211 -1.55 -15.16 2.66
CA ASP A 211 -0.73 -15.82 1.65
C ASP A 211 0.03 -14.76 0.82
N MET A 212 1.35 -14.67 0.99
CA MET A 212 2.18 -13.60 0.44
C MET A 212 3.45 -14.12 -0.22
N SER A 213 3.95 -13.39 -1.21
CA SER A 213 5.23 -13.67 -1.88
C SER A 213 6.42 -13.12 -1.09
N LEU A 214 6.23 -12.00 -0.39
CA LEU A 214 7.27 -11.25 0.29
C LEU A 214 6.65 -10.40 1.42
N PHE A 215 7.35 -10.31 2.54
CA PHE A 215 7.04 -9.37 3.61
C PHE A 215 8.08 -8.24 3.67
N VAL A 216 7.60 -6.99 3.73
CA VAL A 216 8.42 -5.79 3.90
C VAL A 216 8.11 -5.17 5.27
N PHE A 217 9.16 -5.05 6.08
CA PHE A 217 9.08 -4.66 7.48
C PHE A 217 9.67 -3.25 7.68
N ASP A 218 8.79 -2.24 7.81
CA ASP A 218 9.09 -0.80 7.63
C ASP A 218 8.32 0.09 8.65
N TYR A 219 8.27 -0.32 9.92
CA TYR A 219 7.53 0.45 10.95
C TYR A 219 8.38 1.44 11.74
N ASP A 220 9.68 1.51 11.46
CA ASP A 220 10.68 2.33 12.19
C ASP A 220 10.11 3.70 12.57
N HIS A 221 9.70 4.52 11.61
CA HIS A 221 9.29 5.91 11.87
C HIS A 221 8.17 6.08 12.92
N ASN A 222 7.33 5.07 13.15
CA ASN A 222 6.28 5.13 14.17
C ASN A 222 6.74 4.72 15.58
N ALA A 223 7.86 3.98 15.69
CA ALA A 223 8.38 3.57 16.98
C ALA A 223 8.82 4.82 17.76
N PRO A 224 8.41 4.98 19.05
CA PRO A 224 8.69 6.19 19.82
C PRO A 224 10.18 6.51 19.95
N ASP A 225 11.01 5.50 20.13
CA ASP A 225 12.46 5.62 20.35
C ASP A 225 13.18 4.30 19.99
N ALA A 226 14.51 4.31 20.06
CA ALA A 226 15.34 3.12 19.81
C ALA A 226 15.09 2.00 20.84
N GLU A 227 14.73 2.34 22.08
CA GLU A 227 14.46 1.36 23.14
C GLU A 227 13.19 0.56 22.87
N HIS A 228 12.16 1.20 22.33
CA HIS A 228 10.96 0.54 21.84
C HIS A 228 11.29 -0.43 20.71
N LEU A 229 12.14 -0.03 19.76
CA LEU A 229 12.60 -0.92 18.69
C LEU A 229 13.34 -2.14 19.25
N ARG A 230 14.22 -1.97 20.25
CA ARG A 230 14.93 -3.12 20.88
C ARG A 230 13.97 -4.14 21.46
N LYS A 231 12.85 -3.67 22.03
CA LYS A 231 11.83 -4.52 22.65
C LYS A 231 10.89 -5.17 21.65
N THR A 232 10.72 -4.62 20.46
CA THR A 232 9.62 -5.01 19.56
C THR A 232 10.06 -5.57 18.22
N HIS A 233 11.17 -5.09 17.65
CA HIS A 233 11.52 -5.38 16.25
C HIS A 233 11.92 -6.85 16.04
N GLU A 234 12.88 -7.36 16.83
CA GLU A 234 13.30 -8.76 16.73
C GLU A 234 12.20 -9.74 17.18
N PRO A 235 11.44 -9.51 18.28
CA PRO A 235 10.31 -10.37 18.63
C PRO A 235 9.24 -10.46 17.54
N PHE A 236 8.89 -9.36 16.88
CA PHE A 236 7.95 -9.37 15.76
C PHE A 236 8.51 -10.16 14.57
N PHE A 237 9.77 -9.93 14.19
CA PHE A 237 10.43 -10.70 13.14
C PHE A 237 10.40 -12.22 13.45
N LYS A 238 10.74 -12.61 14.68
CA LYS A 238 10.70 -14.00 15.14
C LYS A 238 9.28 -14.57 15.05
N ARG A 239 8.26 -13.78 15.41
CA ARG A 239 6.86 -14.16 15.32
C ARG A 239 6.41 -14.47 13.89
N ILE A 240 6.90 -13.74 12.89
CA ILE A 240 6.68 -14.08 11.48
C ILE A 240 7.39 -15.38 11.12
N ARG A 241 8.66 -15.52 11.53
CA ARG A 241 9.50 -16.70 11.23
C ARG A 241 9.00 -18.00 11.86
N GLU A 242 8.34 -17.94 13.01
CA GLU A 242 7.70 -19.10 13.67
C GLU A 242 6.71 -19.82 12.76
N VAL A 243 5.99 -19.06 11.91
CA VAL A 243 4.99 -19.60 10.98
C VAL A 243 5.57 -19.75 9.57
N HIS A 244 6.40 -18.80 9.14
CA HIS A 244 6.93 -18.71 7.79
C HIS A 244 8.47 -18.76 7.78
N PRO A 245 9.08 -19.95 7.97
CA PRO A 245 10.53 -20.10 8.11
C PRO A 245 11.33 -19.75 6.85
N TYR A 246 10.70 -19.79 5.67
CA TYR A 246 11.36 -19.56 4.37
C TYR A 246 10.85 -18.32 3.61
N LEU A 247 9.84 -17.61 4.13
CA LEU A 247 9.30 -16.42 3.47
C LEU A 247 10.40 -15.36 3.30
N PRO A 248 10.59 -14.76 2.13
CA PRO A 248 11.49 -13.62 2.01
C PRO A 248 11.01 -12.46 2.89
N ILE A 249 11.92 -11.87 3.68
CA ILE A 249 11.65 -10.69 4.50
C ILE A 249 12.65 -9.59 4.14
N VAL A 250 12.16 -8.42 3.73
CA VAL A 250 12.97 -7.22 3.56
C VAL A 250 12.76 -6.33 4.79
N ILE A 251 13.82 -6.10 5.55
CA ILE A 251 13.86 -5.18 6.69
C ILE A 251 14.37 -3.83 6.20
N MET A 252 13.67 -2.76 6.53
CA MET A 252 14.06 -1.39 6.16
C MET A 252 14.12 -0.47 7.38
N THR A 253 15.01 0.51 7.33
CA THR A 253 15.00 1.66 8.24
C THR A 253 14.31 2.85 7.56
N MET A 254 13.91 3.85 8.33
CA MET A 254 13.10 4.95 7.80
C MET A 254 13.86 5.85 6.78
N PRO A 255 13.21 6.43 5.77
CA PRO A 255 13.81 7.48 4.95
C PRO A 255 14.05 8.76 5.75
N LYS A 256 15.21 9.39 5.58
CA LYS A 256 15.49 10.71 6.15
C LYS A 256 16.39 11.54 5.24
N GLU A 257 16.18 12.86 5.22
CA GLU A 257 17.10 13.77 4.52
C GLU A 257 18.52 13.64 5.07
N LYS A 258 18.65 13.65 6.39
CA LYS A 258 19.91 13.47 7.09
C LYS A 258 19.66 12.71 8.37
N TYR A 259 20.51 11.72 8.66
CA TYR A 259 20.49 11.01 9.92
C TYR A 259 21.22 11.83 10.99
N ASP A 260 20.71 11.75 12.21
CA ASP A 260 21.34 12.23 13.43
C ASP A 260 21.60 11.03 14.37
N ASP A 261 22.21 11.29 15.52
CA ASP A 261 22.59 10.24 16.48
C ASP A 261 21.40 9.34 16.89
N GLU A 262 20.19 9.90 16.99
CA GLU A 262 19.00 9.13 17.32
C GLU A 262 18.61 8.20 16.16
N ASN A 263 18.56 8.72 14.94
CA ASN A 263 18.23 7.92 13.75
C ASN A 263 19.28 6.81 13.51
N ASP A 264 20.56 7.10 13.76
CA ASP A 264 21.65 6.11 13.70
C ASP A 264 21.46 4.99 14.73
N GLU A 265 21.09 5.34 15.97
CA GLU A 265 20.83 4.36 17.02
C GLU A 265 19.65 3.43 16.66
N ARG A 266 18.57 4.00 16.10
CA ARG A 266 17.39 3.25 15.66
C ARG A 266 17.73 2.31 14.51
N ALA A 267 18.46 2.80 13.51
CA ALA A 267 18.91 1.99 12.39
C ALA A 267 19.83 0.85 12.84
N ALA A 268 20.73 1.09 13.81
CA ALA A 268 21.57 0.06 14.39
C ALA A 268 20.75 -1.06 15.06
N VAL A 269 19.71 -0.72 15.81
CA VAL A 269 18.81 -1.71 16.44
C VAL A 269 18.07 -2.57 15.41
N ILE A 270 17.55 -1.94 14.35
CA ILE A 270 16.85 -2.65 13.26
C ILE A 270 17.82 -3.55 12.51
N LYS A 271 19.01 -3.04 12.17
CA LYS A 271 20.09 -3.80 11.53
C LYS A 271 20.54 -4.97 12.39
N GLN A 272 20.55 -4.83 13.71
CA GLN A 272 20.86 -5.93 14.62
C GLN A 272 19.87 -7.09 14.50
N THR A 273 18.58 -6.83 14.25
CA THR A 273 17.60 -7.90 13.97
C THR A 273 17.99 -8.70 12.73
N TYR A 274 18.35 -8.00 11.65
CA TYR A 274 18.86 -8.63 10.42
C TYR A 274 20.14 -9.45 10.68
N LEU A 275 21.13 -8.89 11.38
CA LEU A 275 22.39 -9.56 11.71
C LEU A 275 22.17 -10.80 12.59
N ASN A 276 21.24 -10.74 13.55
CA ASN A 276 20.85 -11.88 14.37
C ASN A 276 20.22 -12.98 13.52
N ALA A 277 19.36 -12.64 12.57
CA ALA A 277 18.76 -13.62 11.66
C ALA A 277 19.83 -14.31 10.79
N VAL A 278 20.72 -13.54 10.16
CA VAL A 278 21.79 -14.08 9.29
C VAL A 278 22.78 -14.94 10.06
N SER A 279 23.19 -14.52 11.27
CA SER A 279 24.11 -15.27 12.12
C SER A 279 23.50 -16.59 12.62
N ASN A 280 22.18 -16.63 12.80
CA ASN A 280 21.42 -17.86 13.09
C ASN A 280 21.10 -18.70 11.84
N GLY A 281 21.63 -18.32 10.67
CA GLY A 281 21.54 -19.14 9.45
C GLY A 281 20.40 -18.76 8.50
N ASP A 282 19.61 -17.72 8.76
CA ASP A 282 18.61 -17.24 7.80
C ASP A 282 19.30 -16.73 6.53
N ARG A 283 18.77 -17.11 5.37
CA ARG A 283 19.24 -16.74 4.03
C ARG A 283 18.18 -16.02 3.20
N ASN A 284 16.95 -15.92 3.70
CA ASN A 284 15.81 -15.28 3.06
C ASN A 284 15.40 -14.01 3.81
N VAL A 285 16.40 -13.32 4.38
CA VAL A 285 16.24 -12.01 5.00
C VAL A 285 17.19 -11.02 4.32
N TYR A 286 16.69 -9.82 4.07
CA TYR A 286 17.40 -8.76 3.35
C TYR A 286 17.29 -7.47 4.15
N PHE A 287 18.27 -6.59 3.99
CA PHE A 287 18.31 -5.29 4.64
C PHE A 287 18.49 -4.20 3.60
N ILE A 288 17.68 -3.14 3.70
CA ILE A 288 17.80 -1.93 2.90
C ILE A 288 17.94 -0.75 3.87
N ASP A 289 19.00 0.02 3.68
CA ASP A 289 19.28 1.19 4.52
C ASP A 289 18.47 2.39 4.04
N GLY A 290 17.61 2.91 4.92
CA GLY A 290 16.75 4.05 4.65
C GLY A 290 17.50 5.36 4.43
N GLU A 291 18.77 5.46 4.86
CA GLU A 291 19.61 6.62 4.54
C GLU A 291 19.85 6.76 3.04
N GLU A 292 19.79 5.66 2.28
CA GLU A 292 20.02 5.64 0.83
C GLU A 292 18.79 6.10 0.02
N PHE A 293 17.60 6.12 0.62
CA PHE A 293 16.34 6.28 -0.09
C PHE A 293 16.20 7.57 -0.90
N TYR A 294 16.83 8.66 -0.46
CA TYR A 294 16.77 9.95 -1.15
C TYR A 294 17.96 10.20 -2.07
N GLY A 295 18.89 9.24 -2.22
CA GLY A 295 20.11 9.42 -3.02
C GLY A 295 21.07 10.45 -2.45
N SER A 296 22.07 10.89 -3.22
CA SER A 296 23.12 11.82 -2.75
C SER A 296 22.84 13.30 -3.07
N GLU A 297 21.98 13.59 -4.04
CA GLU A 297 21.74 14.94 -4.56
C GLU A 297 20.31 15.39 -4.26
N GLU A 298 20.12 16.70 -3.98
CA GLU A 298 18.78 17.31 -3.83
C GLU A 298 17.85 16.60 -2.82
N ARG A 299 18.42 15.97 -1.78
CA ARG A 299 17.66 15.21 -0.76
C ARG A 299 16.58 16.07 -0.08
N TYR A 300 16.84 17.36 0.12
CA TYR A 300 15.91 18.34 0.69
C TYR A 300 14.61 18.50 -0.13
N LEU A 301 14.60 18.10 -1.41
CA LEU A 301 13.40 18.11 -2.25
C LEU A 301 12.52 16.87 -2.08
N CYS A 302 12.93 15.87 -1.30
CA CYS A 302 12.24 14.58 -1.24
C CYS A 302 11.14 14.51 -0.18
N SER A 303 11.06 15.47 0.74
CA SER A 303 10.08 15.48 1.83
C SER A 303 9.20 16.73 1.80
N ILE A 304 7.97 16.62 2.31
CA ILE A 304 7.07 17.76 2.49
C ILE A 304 7.30 18.50 3.82
N ASP A 305 7.69 17.78 4.87
CA ASP A 305 7.76 18.28 6.26
C ASP A 305 9.00 17.80 7.03
N GLY A 306 9.97 17.19 6.33
CA GLY A 306 11.14 16.56 6.92
C GLY A 306 10.90 15.13 7.45
N VAL A 307 9.67 14.61 7.34
CA VAL A 307 9.26 13.27 7.76
C VAL A 307 8.70 12.50 6.56
N HIS A 308 7.64 13.02 5.96
CA HIS A 308 6.87 12.34 4.93
C HIS A 308 7.50 12.58 3.56
N PRO A 309 7.79 11.52 2.77
CA PRO A 309 8.21 11.69 1.40
C PRO A 309 7.11 12.34 0.57
N ASN A 310 7.51 13.22 -0.35
CA ASN A 310 6.64 13.64 -1.44
C ASN A 310 6.80 12.68 -2.64
N SER A 311 6.20 12.99 -3.78
CA SER A 311 6.24 12.10 -4.96
C SER A 311 7.65 11.83 -5.50
N LEU A 312 8.59 12.77 -5.37
CA LEU A 312 10.00 12.53 -5.71
C LEU A 312 10.64 11.57 -4.71
N GLY A 313 10.43 11.79 -3.41
CA GLY A 313 10.93 10.92 -2.35
C GLY A 313 10.43 9.49 -2.49
N PHE A 314 9.12 9.30 -2.70
CA PHE A 314 8.54 7.97 -2.94
C PHE A 314 9.08 7.29 -4.20
N MET A 315 9.30 8.05 -5.28
CA MET A 315 9.90 7.50 -6.50
C MET A 315 11.33 7.03 -6.27
N ARG A 316 12.14 7.81 -5.52
CA ARG A 316 13.51 7.42 -5.19
C ARG A 316 13.56 6.22 -4.25
N MET A 317 12.69 6.17 -3.24
CA MET A 317 12.50 4.97 -2.41
C MET A 317 12.21 3.74 -3.28
N ALA A 318 11.23 3.83 -4.18
CA ALA A 318 10.89 2.71 -5.06
C ALA A 318 12.08 2.26 -5.93
N ASN A 319 12.88 3.19 -6.46
CA ASN A 319 14.07 2.87 -7.24
C ASN A 319 15.15 2.11 -6.44
N ILE A 320 15.32 2.43 -5.16
CA ILE A 320 16.27 1.74 -4.26
C ILE A 320 15.74 0.35 -3.85
N ILE A 321 14.44 0.25 -3.60
CA ILE A 321 13.80 -1.00 -3.13
C ILE A 321 13.65 -2.03 -4.25
N GLU A 322 13.32 -1.58 -5.45
CA GLU A 322 12.94 -2.44 -6.58
C GLU A 322 13.97 -3.52 -6.93
N PRO A 323 15.29 -3.26 -7.04
CA PRO A 323 16.26 -4.29 -7.41
C PRO A 323 16.25 -5.50 -6.47
N THR A 324 16.13 -5.25 -5.17
CA THR A 324 16.07 -6.30 -4.14
C THR A 324 14.79 -7.11 -4.28
N ILE A 325 13.63 -6.44 -4.35
CA ILE A 325 12.33 -7.13 -4.46
C ILE A 325 12.23 -7.90 -5.79
N ARG A 326 12.65 -7.30 -6.90
CA ARG A 326 12.63 -7.93 -8.22
C ARG A 326 13.40 -9.25 -8.20
N LYS A 327 14.62 -9.22 -7.67
CA LYS A 327 15.46 -10.41 -7.53
C LYS A 327 14.77 -11.49 -6.68
N ILE A 328 14.12 -11.11 -5.58
CA ILE A 328 13.40 -12.05 -4.71
C ILE A 328 12.26 -12.72 -5.48
N LEU A 329 11.43 -11.94 -6.18
CA LEU A 329 10.26 -12.48 -6.90
C LEU A 329 10.66 -13.36 -8.08
N GLU A 330 11.71 -13.00 -8.82
CA GLU A 330 12.21 -13.79 -9.95
C GLU A 330 12.81 -15.14 -9.53
N ILE A 331 13.27 -15.29 -8.29
CA ILE A 331 13.74 -16.58 -7.74
C ILE A 331 12.55 -17.52 -7.40
N GLN A 332 11.33 -16.98 -7.26
CA GLN A 332 10.14 -17.75 -6.93
C GLN A 332 9.42 -18.34 -8.15
N GLU A 333 9.82 -17.94 -9.37
CA GLU A 333 9.32 -18.52 -10.63
C GLU A 333 9.93 -19.90 -10.93
#